data_AF-A0A939HKH1-F1
#
_entry.id   AF-A0A939HKH1-F1
#
_cell.length_a   1.000
_cell.length_b   1.000
_cell.length_c   1.000
_cell.angle_alpha   90.00
_cell.angle_beta   90.00
_cell.angle_gamma   90.00
#
_symmetry.space_group_name_H-M   'P 1'
#
loop_
_entity.id
_entity.type
_entity.pdbx_description
1 polymer ?
#
loop_
_entity_poly.entity_id
_entity_poly.type
_entity_poly.pdbx_seq_one_letter_code
_entity_poly.pdbx_strand_id
1 'polypeptide(L)'
;MKTDELAKELAAAAGLDPAGERFLMYLAGVPARRMAELAGVHPNAVHGVLRPYIVAVPGLKELHQSRVPGPRPEHDVPRQWLERLEGVLAHLSEHGELPYDNHKTSEGAALGRWLTTQRRHLRRGALSPQQIELLDHLRGWRATRRWSQTRDRNDLRVTQLAAFRLEHGRWPSHKAADPEERLIGVWLHGRRQAAANGALAVDLHERLDAETPGWRGRQFPARKQL
;
A
#
# COMPACT_ATOMS: atom_id res chain seq x y z
N MET A 1 24.08 33.00 22.02
CA MET A 1 24.86 32.03 22.82
C MET A 1 24.30 30.66 22.55
N LYS A 2 25.15 29.76 22.07
CA LYS A 2 24.79 28.66 21.18
C LYS A 2 24.05 27.58 21.97
N THR A 3 22.88 27.12 21.50
CA THR A 3 22.12 26.00 22.09
C THR A 3 22.99 24.78 22.42
N ASP A 4 24.08 24.61 21.67
CA ASP A 4 25.08 23.56 21.80
C ASP A 4 26.00 23.76 23.00
N GLU A 5 26.37 24.99 23.32
CA GLU A 5 27.19 25.30 24.50
C GLU A 5 26.37 25.10 25.76
N LEU A 6 25.10 25.54 25.78
CA LEU A 6 24.19 25.28 26.89
C LEU A 6 23.98 23.77 27.11
N ALA A 7 23.80 23.00 26.04
CA ALA A 7 23.67 21.54 26.14
C ALA A 7 24.94 20.88 26.72
N LYS A 8 26.13 21.37 26.34
CA LYS A 8 27.42 20.90 26.86
C LYS A 8 27.63 21.28 28.32
N GLU A 9 27.28 22.51 28.71
CA GLU A 9 27.35 22.98 30.09
C GLU A 9 26.45 22.16 31.02
N LEU A 10 25.22 21.86 30.58
CA LEU A 10 24.27 21.04 31.34
C LEU A 10 24.73 19.58 31.47
N ALA A 11 25.33 19.01 30.41
CA ALA A 11 25.92 17.69 30.47
C ALA A 11 27.09 17.64 31.48
N ALA A 12 27.97 18.65 31.44
CA ALA A 12 29.08 18.78 32.38
C ALA A 12 28.62 18.95 33.83
N ALA A 13 27.59 19.77 34.06
CA ALA A 13 26.99 19.97 35.39
C ALA A 13 26.38 18.68 35.96
N ALA A 14 25.96 17.74 35.10
CA ALA A 14 25.47 16.42 35.49
C ALA A 14 26.58 15.36 35.63
N GLY A 15 27.86 15.74 35.53
CA GLY A 15 29.00 14.83 35.62
C GLY A 15 29.18 13.93 34.39
N LEU A 16 28.58 14.29 33.26
CA LEU A 16 28.72 13.60 31.98
C LEU A 16 29.78 14.27 31.11
N ASP A 17 30.37 13.54 30.16
CA ASP A 17 31.41 14.06 29.27
C ASP A 17 30.80 14.93 28.15
N PRO A 18 30.98 16.27 28.18
CA PRO A 18 30.42 17.16 27.16
C PRO A 18 31.14 17.06 25.80
N ALA A 19 32.30 16.40 25.76
CA ALA A 19 33.08 16.14 24.55
C ALA A 19 32.88 14.72 24.02
N GLY A 20 32.02 13.92 24.65
CA GLY A 20 31.78 12.53 24.27
C GLY A 20 31.30 12.40 22.82
N GLU A 21 31.98 11.57 22.03
CA GLU A 21 31.74 11.42 20.58
C GLU A 21 30.26 11.18 20.25
N ARG A 22 29.62 10.22 20.93
CA ARG A 22 28.20 9.88 20.70
C ARG A 22 27.25 11.03 21.10
N PHE A 23 27.59 11.76 22.16
CA PHE A 23 26.82 12.94 22.58
C PHE A 23 26.93 14.06 21.53
N LEU A 24 28.13 14.34 21.04
CA LEU A 24 28.36 15.31 19.97
C LEU A 24 27.66 14.92 18.66
N MET A 25 27.71 13.64 18.28
CA MET A 25 26.97 13.13 17.12
C MET A 25 25.45 13.30 17.28
N TYR A 26 24.92 13.00 18.47
CA TYR A 26 23.50 13.20 18.77
C TYR A 26 23.11 14.67 18.73
N LEU A 27 23.93 15.54 19.33
CA LEU A 27 23.76 17.00 19.33
C LEU A 27 23.80 17.58 17.90
N ALA A 28 24.59 16.97 17.00
CA ALA A 28 24.66 17.32 15.59
C ALA A 28 23.50 16.76 14.74
N GLY A 29 22.56 16.00 15.33
CA GLY A 29 21.40 15.45 14.61
C GLY A 29 21.66 14.12 13.90
N VAL A 30 22.75 13.40 14.20
CA VAL A 30 23.01 12.08 13.61
C VAL A 30 22.11 11.03 14.28
N PRO A 31 21.32 10.22 13.57
CA PRO A 31 20.45 9.20 14.19
C PRO A 31 21.24 8.08 14.89
N ALA A 32 20.69 7.51 15.97
CA ALA A 32 21.35 6.46 16.77
C ALA A 32 21.75 5.21 15.96
N ARG A 33 20.95 4.84 14.95
CA ARG A 33 21.28 3.76 14.02
C ARG A 33 22.56 4.07 13.22
N ARG A 34 22.69 5.29 12.70
CA ARG A 34 23.86 5.73 11.92
C ARG A 34 25.12 5.80 12.78
N MET A 35 24.99 6.28 14.03
CA MET A 35 26.07 6.22 15.01
C MET A 35 26.51 4.76 15.27
N ALA A 36 25.55 3.84 15.37
CA ALA A 36 25.83 2.43 15.62
C ALA A 36 26.56 1.79 14.43
N GLU A 37 26.15 2.09 13.20
CA GLU A 37 26.83 1.67 11.97
C GLU A 37 28.27 2.20 11.89
N LEU A 38 28.48 3.49 12.14
CA LEU A 38 29.81 4.11 12.12
C LEU A 38 30.75 3.51 13.18
N ALA A 39 30.21 3.15 14.35
CA ALA A 39 30.96 2.56 15.44
C ALA A 39 31.03 1.02 15.38
N GLY A 40 30.36 0.37 14.42
CA GLY A 40 30.32 -1.10 14.32
C GLY A 40 29.64 -1.80 15.50
N VAL A 41 28.66 -1.15 16.15
CA VAL A 41 27.96 -1.66 17.34
C VAL A 41 26.47 -1.81 17.11
N HIS A 42 25.78 -2.52 18.02
CA HIS A 42 24.32 -2.59 17.99
C HIS A 42 23.68 -1.25 18.44
N PRO A 43 22.56 -0.80 17.83
CA PRO A 43 21.90 0.48 18.19
C PRO A 43 21.55 0.66 19.67
N ASN A 44 21.22 -0.43 20.37
CA ASN A 44 20.95 -0.40 21.80
C ASN A 44 22.14 0.09 22.63
N ALA A 45 23.38 -0.17 22.20
CA ALA A 45 24.58 0.31 22.88
C ALA A 45 24.70 1.84 22.79
N VAL A 46 24.30 2.42 21.67
CA VAL A 46 24.24 3.89 21.49
C VAL A 46 23.17 4.49 22.38
N HIS A 47 21.96 3.90 22.41
CA HIS A 47 20.89 4.36 23.30
C HIS A 47 21.26 4.27 24.78
N GLY A 48 21.97 3.21 25.18
CA GLY A 48 22.47 3.07 26.55
C GLY A 48 23.39 4.22 26.95
N VAL A 49 24.32 4.61 26.08
CA VAL A 49 25.25 5.73 26.34
C VAL A 49 24.57 7.09 26.31
N LEU A 50 23.56 7.29 25.45
CA LEU A 50 22.87 8.57 25.32
C LEU A 50 21.81 8.82 26.38
N ARG A 51 21.27 7.76 27.02
CA ARG A 51 20.17 7.88 27.97
C ARG A 51 20.45 8.84 29.13
N PRO A 52 21.64 8.82 29.79
CA PRO A 52 21.96 9.80 30.83
C PRO A 52 21.94 11.25 30.31
N TYR A 53 22.45 11.50 29.10
CA TYR A 53 22.47 12.83 28.48
C TYR A 53 21.05 13.34 28.18
N ILE A 54 20.19 12.47 27.63
CA ILE A 54 18.79 12.81 27.32
C ILE A 54 18.00 13.16 28.59
N VAL A 55 18.32 12.52 29.72
CA VAL A 55 17.69 12.82 31.01
C VAL A 55 18.25 14.09 31.63
N ALA A 56 19.57 14.30 31.55
CA ALA A 56 20.26 15.41 32.20
C ALA A 56 20.13 16.75 31.47
N VAL A 57 19.89 16.75 30.16
CA VAL A 57 19.85 17.98 29.35
C VAL A 57 18.42 18.20 28.82
N PRO A 58 17.65 19.11 29.44
CA PRO A 58 16.31 19.45 28.98
C PRO A 58 16.33 19.96 27.53
N GLY A 59 15.37 19.52 26.71
CA GLY A 59 15.27 19.94 25.31
C GLY A 59 16.27 19.26 24.36
N LEU A 60 17.15 18.37 24.85
CA LEU A 60 18.16 17.72 24.00
C LEU A 60 17.54 16.87 22.90
N LYS A 61 16.42 16.20 23.18
CA LYS A 61 15.72 15.36 22.21
C LYS A 61 15.08 16.20 21.12
N GLU A 62 14.46 17.31 21.47
CA GLU A 62 13.82 18.27 20.57
C GLU A 62 14.89 18.96 19.70
N LEU A 63 16.00 19.36 20.30
CA LEU A 63 17.15 19.92 19.60
C LEU A 63 17.73 18.92 18.59
N HIS A 64 17.95 17.67 19.01
CA HIS A 64 18.34 16.58 18.12
C HIS A 64 17.34 16.43 16.97
N GLN A 65 16.05 16.30 17.25
CA GLN A 65 15.00 16.11 16.24
C GLN A 65 14.94 17.26 15.22
N SER A 66 15.11 18.51 15.65
CA SER A 66 15.17 19.67 14.73
C SER A 66 16.36 19.66 13.77
N ARG A 67 17.41 18.91 14.10
CA ARG A 67 18.68 18.83 13.35
C ARG A 67 18.83 17.54 12.57
N VAL A 68 18.12 16.50 12.97
CA VAL A 68 17.98 15.29 12.18
C VAL A 68 17.55 15.75 10.79
N PRO A 69 18.37 15.53 9.75
CA PRO A 69 17.95 15.79 8.41
C PRO A 69 16.62 15.04 8.20
N GLY A 70 15.57 15.74 7.73
CA GLY A 70 14.31 15.08 7.37
C GLY A 70 14.61 13.84 6.52
N PRO A 71 13.79 12.78 6.60
CA PRO A 71 14.13 11.42 6.20
C PRO A 71 15.05 11.38 4.97
N ARG A 72 16.37 11.26 5.22
CA ARG A 72 17.33 11.13 4.13
C ARG A 72 17.15 9.73 3.55
N PRO A 73 17.03 9.59 2.23
CA PRO A 73 16.83 8.31 1.58
C PRO A 73 18.13 7.49 1.66
N GLU A 74 18.39 6.86 2.80
CA GLU A 74 19.46 5.86 2.91
C GLU A 74 18.91 4.48 2.56
N HIS A 75 18.46 4.34 1.32
CA HIS A 75 18.59 3.17 0.45
C HIS A 75 18.35 3.72 -0.95
N ASP A 76 19.40 3.96 -1.74
CA ASP A 76 19.23 4.06 -3.18
C ASP A 76 18.44 2.82 -3.60
N VAL A 77 17.27 3.06 -4.18
CA VAL A 77 16.46 1.99 -4.76
C VAL A 77 17.41 1.19 -5.66
N PRO A 78 17.60 -0.13 -5.43
CA PRO A 78 18.67 -0.87 -6.09
C PRO A 78 18.58 -0.67 -7.60
N ARG A 79 19.71 -0.48 -8.29
CA ARG A 79 19.73 -0.24 -9.75
C ARG A 79 18.86 -1.24 -10.51
N GLN A 80 18.95 -2.53 -10.16
CA GLN A 80 18.15 -3.60 -10.75
C GLN A 80 16.64 -3.42 -10.51
N TRP A 81 16.25 -2.81 -9.40
CA TRP A 81 14.85 -2.47 -9.14
C TRP A 81 14.39 -1.32 -10.04
N LEU A 82 15.23 -0.29 -10.23
CA LEU A 82 14.95 0.83 -11.13
C LEU A 82 14.85 0.37 -12.59
N GLU A 83 15.78 -0.47 -13.06
CA GLU A 83 15.75 -1.06 -14.41
C GLU A 83 14.45 -1.85 -14.66
N ARG A 84 13.94 -2.55 -13.62
CA ARG A 84 12.66 -3.27 -13.72
C ARG A 84 11.48 -2.31 -13.77
N LEU A 85 11.52 -1.20 -13.01
CA LEU A 85 10.49 -0.17 -13.07
C LEU A 85 10.48 0.52 -14.45
N GLU A 86 11.65 0.83 -15.01
CA GLU A 86 11.80 1.36 -16.36
C GLU A 86 11.21 0.41 -17.41
N GLY A 87 11.48 -0.90 -17.29
CA GLY A 87 10.85 -1.90 -18.17
C GLY A 87 9.32 -1.92 -18.04
N VAL A 88 8.77 -1.75 -16.84
CA VAL A 88 7.32 -1.63 -16.62
C VAL A 88 6.76 -0.36 -17.28
N LEU A 89 7.47 0.76 -17.17
CA LEU A 89 7.07 2.04 -17.79
C LEU A 89 7.11 1.96 -19.33
N ALA A 90 8.15 1.34 -19.89
CA ALA A 90 8.27 1.10 -21.33
C ALA A 90 7.10 0.23 -21.83
N HIS A 91 6.80 -0.85 -21.13
CA HIS A 91 5.67 -1.72 -21.45
C HIS A 91 4.33 -0.98 -21.37
N LEU A 92 4.13 -0.16 -20.34
CA LEU A 92 2.93 0.67 -20.19
C LEU A 92 2.81 1.69 -21.33
N SER A 93 3.93 2.27 -21.78
CA SER A 93 3.94 3.20 -22.92
C SER A 93 3.64 2.50 -24.25
N GLU A 94 4.11 1.28 -24.45
CA GLU A 94 3.94 0.53 -25.69
C GLU A 94 2.53 -0.09 -25.83
N HIS A 95 2.01 -0.67 -24.75
CA HIS A 95 0.76 -1.43 -24.77
C HIS A 95 -0.43 -0.71 -24.12
N GLY A 96 -0.19 0.40 -23.40
CA GLY A 96 -1.23 1.13 -22.67
C GLY A 96 -1.74 0.42 -21.41
N GLU A 97 -1.18 -0.75 -21.09
CA GLU A 97 -1.54 -1.54 -19.90
C GLU A 97 -0.31 -1.95 -19.09
N LEU A 98 -0.51 -2.18 -17.78
CA LEU A 98 0.55 -2.69 -16.93
C LEU A 98 0.86 -4.16 -17.27
N PRO A 99 2.14 -4.59 -17.22
CA PRO A 99 2.51 -5.97 -17.51
C PRO A 99 1.94 -6.95 -16.46
N TYR A 100 1.67 -8.17 -16.89
CA TYR A 100 1.09 -9.24 -16.07
C TYR A 100 1.88 -10.54 -16.17
N ASP A 101 1.80 -11.39 -15.15
CA ASP A 101 2.63 -12.59 -15.00
C ASP A 101 2.45 -13.66 -16.10
N ASN A 102 1.36 -13.58 -16.84
CA ASN A 102 1.01 -14.40 -18.01
C ASN A 102 0.93 -13.59 -19.32
N HIS A 103 1.72 -12.51 -19.45
CA HIS A 103 1.82 -11.78 -20.71
C HIS A 103 2.31 -12.68 -21.85
N LYS A 104 1.93 -12.36 -23.10
CA LYS A 104 2.30 -13.15 -24.28
C LYS A 104 3.80 -13.15 -24.55
N THR A 105 4.48 -12.06 -24.22
CA THR A 105 5.94 -11.92 -24.32
C THR A 105 6.61 -12.40 -23.03
N SER A 106 7.75 -13.08 -23.18
CA SER A 106 8.55 -13.57 -22.05
C SER A 106 8.99 -12.42 -21.11
N GLU A 107 9.31 -11.27 -21.70
CA GLU A 107 9.66 -10.03 -20.99
C GLU A 107 8.47 -9.45 -20.21
N GLY A 108 7.32 -9.28 -20.85
CA GLY A 108 6.10 -8.80 -20.17
C GLY A 108 5.70 -9.72 -19.01
N ALA A 109 5.85 -11.03 -19.17
CA ALA A 109 5.58 -12.01 -18.12
C ALA A 109 6.54 -11.86 -16.93
N ALA A 110 7.81 -11.56 -17.19
CA ALA A 110 8.80 -11.30 -16.14
C ALA A 110 8.50 -10.01 -15.37
N LEU A 111 8.16 -8.93 -16.07
CA LEU A 111 7.77 -7.64 -15.46
C LEU A 111 6.49 -7.77 -14.63
N GLY A 112 5.52 -8.55 -15.12
CA GLY A 112 4.29 -8.81 -14.37
C GLY A 112 4.51 -9.65 -13.10
N ARG A 113 5.40 -10.64 -13.14
CA ARG A 113 5.83 -11.37 -11.93
C ARG A 113 6.53 -10.45 -10.93
N TRP A 114 7.33 -9.52 -11.43
CA TRP A 114 7.98 -8.51 -10.60
C TRP A 114 6.96 -7.59 -9.92
N LEU A 115 5.96 -7.07 -10.63
CA LEU A 115 4.86 -6.27 -10.03
C LEU A 115 4.08 -7.07 -8.98
N THR A 116 3.79 -8.35 -9.24
CA THR A 116 3.16 -9.24 -8.25
C THR A 116 4.01 -9.38 -6.98
N THR A 117 5.33 -9.42 -7.13
CA THR A 117 6.27 -9.43 -6.01
C THR A 117 6.25 -8.11 -5.24
N GLN A 118 6.25 -6.96 -5.92
CA GLN A 118 6.14 -5.64 -5.26
C GLN A 118 4.84 -5.50 -4.46
N ARG A 119 3.69 -5.91 -5.01
CA ARG A 119 2.40 -5.93 -4.29
C ARG A 119 2.46 -6.80 -3.02
N ARG A 120 3.20 -7.92 -3.06
CA ARG A 120 3.40 -8.79 -1.89
C ARG A 120 4.29 -8.12 -0.86
N HIS A 121 5.36 -7.44 -1.28
CA HIS A 121 6.22 -6.66 -0.38
C HIS A 121 5.45 -5.51 0.29
N LEU A 122 4.59 -4.81 -0.46
CA LEU A 122 3.72 -3.78 0.10
C LEU A 122 2.84 -4.33 1.23
N ARG A 123 2.15 -5.45 1.01
CA ARG A 123 1.29 -6.09 2.04
C ARG A 123 2.06 -6.56 3.28
N ARG A 124 3.37 -6.82 3.13
CA ARG A 124 4.26 -7.25 4.21
C ARG A 124 5.00 -6.09 4.87
N GLY A 125 4.75 -4.84 4.45
CA GLY A 125 5.48 -3.67 4.94
C GLY A 125 6.97 -3.66 4.57
N ALA A 126 7.35 -4.37 3.50
CA ALA A 126 8.74 -4.59 3.10
C ALA A 126 9.23 -3.67 1.97
N LEU A 127 8.39 -2.74 1.49
CA LEU A 127 8.81 -1.70 0.54
C LEU A 127 9.27 -0.46 1.30
N SER A 128 10.33 0.19 0.80
CA SER A 128 10.73 1.49 1.31
C SER A 128 9.72 2.58 0.88
N PRO A 129 9.64 3.70 1.61
CA PRO A 129 8.80 4.84 1.21
C PRO A 129 9.07 5.31 -0.23
N GLN A 130 10.34 5.35 -0.65
CA GLN A 130 10.74 5.74 -2.00
C GLN A 130 10.28 4.73 -3.07
N GLN A 131 10.35 3.42 -2.79
CA GLN A 131 9.80 2.40 -3.70
C GLN A 131 8.29 2.52 -3.85
N ILE A 132 7.59 2.87 -2.76
CA ILE A 132 6.15 3.10 -2.78
C ILE A 132 5.81 4.32 -3.62
N GLU A 133 6.50 5.44 -3.41
CA GLU A 133 6.32 6.68 -4.17
C GLU A 133 6.55 6.45 -5.68
N LEU A 134 7.65 5.80 -6.03
CA LEU A 134 7.98 5.46 -7.43
C LEU A 134 6.91 4.55 -8.08
N LEU A 135 6.42 3.56 -7.33
CA LEU A 135 5.36 2.68 -7.83
C LEU A 135 4.01 3.40 -7.91
N ASP A 136 3.72 4.35 -7.03
CA ASP A 136 2.45 5.10 -7.02
C ASP A 136 2.25 5.99 -8.25
N HIS A 137 3.31 6.28 -9.01
CA HIS A 137 3.18 6.85 -10.35
C HIS A 137 2.52 5.90 -11.37
N LEU A 138 2.56 4.58 -11.14
CA LEU A 138 1.93 3.58 -11.99
C LEU A 138 0.45 3.43 -11.61
N ARG A 139 -0.45 4.12 -12.32
CA ARG A 139 -1.90 3.99 -12.06
C ARG A 139 -2.34 2.52 -12.10
N GLY A 140 -3.01 2.07 -11.02
CA GLY A 140 -3.53 0.71 -10.92
C GLY A 140 -2.52 -0.36 -10.51
N TRP A 141 -1.26 -0.04 -10.21
CA TRP A 141 -0.24 -1.04 -9.84
C TRP A 141 -0.60 -1.83 -8.57
N ARG A 142 -1.34 -1.22 -7.64
CA ARG A 142 -1.81 -1.85 -6.41
C ARG A 142 -2.89 -2.91 -6.68
N ALA A 143 -3.64 -2.77 -7.76
CA ALA A 143 -4.64 -3.75 -8.18
C ALA A 143 -3.95 -4.94 -8.86
N THR A 144 -4.41 -6.16 -8.58
CA THR A 144 -3.95 -7.35 -9.34
C THR A 144 -4.76 -7.49 -10.64
N ARG A 145 -4.20 -8.14 -11.67
CA ARG A 145 -4.96 -8.49 -12.89
C ARG A 145 -6.24 -9.24 -12.59
N ARG A 146 -6.22 -10.13 -11.60
CA ARG A 146 -7.41 -10.87 -11.14
C ARG A 146 -8.47 -9.91 -10.62
N TRP A 147 -8.09 -8.87 -9.88
CA TRP A 147 -9.00 -7.83 -9.42
C TRP A 147 -9.51 -6.94 -10.57
N SER A 148 -8.65 -6.54 -11.52
CA SER A 148 -9.07 -5.80 -12.72
C SER A 148 -10.01 -6.63 -13.59
N GLN A 149 -9.63 -7.85 -13.99
CA GLN A 149 -10.49 -8.75 -14.76
C GLN A 149 -11.78 -9.12 -14.05
N THR A 150 -11.76 -9.24 -12.71
CA THR A 150 -12.99 -9.48 -11.94
C THR A 150 -13.88 -8.24 -11.97
N ARG A 151 -13.31 -7.04 -11.85
CA ARG A 151 -14.01 -5.77 -12.00
C ARG A 151 -14.56 -5.61 -13.41
N ASP A 152 -13.77 -5.80 -14.45
CA ASP A 152 -14.19 -5.73 -15.86
C ASP A 152 -15.29 -6.76 -16.19
N ARG A 153 -15.17 -7.99 -15.66
CA ARG A 153 -16.21 -9.02 -15.80
C ARG A 153 -17.48 -8.66 -15.02
N ASN A 154 -17.35 -8.08 -13.84
CA ASN A 154 -18.52 -7.63 -13.08
C ASN A 154 -19.20 -6.47 -13.78
N ASP A 155 -18.44 -5.49 -14.26
CA ASP A 155 -18.95 -4.33 -15.00
C ASP A 155 -19.70 -4.80 -16.26
N LEU A 156 -19.13 -5.70 -17.05
CA LEU A 156 -19.82 -6.30 -18.20
C LEU A 156 -21.13 -6.99 -17.78
N ARG A 157 -21.13 -7.73 -16.67
CA ARG A 157 -22.31 -8.45 -16.19
C ARG A 157 -23.38 -7.53 -15.62
N VAL A 158 -23.01 -6.42 -14.96
CA VAL A 158 -23.92 -5.38 -14.51
C VAL A 158 -24.60 -4.73 -15.71
N THR A 159 -23.84 -4.36 -16.73
CA THR A 159 -24.38 -3.79 -17.97
C THR A 159 -25.34 -4.75 -18.68
N GLN A 160 -24.95 -6.02 -18.84
CA GLN A 160 -25.80 -7.04 -19.45
C GLN A 160 -27.08 -7.29 -18.64
N LEU A 161 -26.99 -7.26 -17.31
CA LEU A 161 -28.15 -7.39 -16.43
C LEU A 161 -29.10 -6.21 -16.57
N ALA A 162 -28.57 -4.98 -16.63
CA ALA A 162 -29.36 -3.77 -16.83
C ALA A 162 -30.05 -3.76 -18.20
N ALA A 163 -29.33 -4.14 -19.27
CA ALA A 163 -29.88 -4.27 -20.62
C ALA A 163 -31.00 -5.32 -20.68
N PHE A 164 -30.76 -6.52 -20.15
CA PHE A 164 -31.78 -7.58 -20.09
C PHE A 164 -33.03 -7.13 -19.31
N ARG A 165 -32.83 -6.39 -18.22
CA ARG A 165 -33.93 -5.87 -17.39
C ARG A 165 -34.75 -4.82 -18.14
N LEU A 166 -34.10 -3.95 -18.90
CA LEU A 166 -34.75 -2.93 -19.73
C LEU A 166 -35.56 -3.57 -20.86
N GLU A 167 -34.98 -4.57 -21.54
CA GLU A 167 -35.59 -5.22 -22.70
C GLU A 167 -36.76 -6.14 -22.33
N HIS A 168 -36.61 -6.97 -21.30
CA HIS A 168 -37.60 -8.00 -20.98
C HIS A 168 -38.47 -7.69 -19.76
N GLY A 169 -38.16 -6.66 -18.98
CA GLY A 169 -38.92 -6.29 -17.77
C GLY A 169 -38.88 -7.33 -16.63
N ARG A 170 -38.10 -8.41 -16.77
CA ARG A 170 -37.93 -9.50 -15.79
C ARG A 170 -36.46 -9.72 -15.43
N TRP A 171 -36.19 -10.54 -14.42
CA TRP A 171 -34.82 -10.92 -14.06
C TRP A 171 -34.38 -12.13 -14.88
N PRO A 172 -33.10 -12.22 -15.29
CA PRO A 172 -32.58 -13.37 -16.00
C PRO A 172 -32.54 -14.59 -15.08
N SER A 173 -32.91 -15.75 -15.62
CA SER A 173 -32.99 -17.00 -14.87
C SER A 173 -31.73 -17.84 -15.08
N HIS A 174 -31.15 -18.37 -13.99
CA HIS A 174 -30.06 -19.34 -14.07
C HIS A 174 -30.51 -20.71 -14.67
N LYS A 175 -31.82 -20.89 -14.90
CA LYS A 175 -32.40 -22.07 -15.54
C LYS A 175 -32.89 -21.80 -16.97
N ALA A 176 -32.56 -20.64 -17.54
CA ALA A 176 -32.96 -20.30 -18.89
C ALA A 176 -32.37 -21.29 -19.91
N ALA A 177 -33.14 -21.57 -20.97
CA ALA A 177 -32.67 -22.36 -22.10
C ALA A 177 -31.63 -21.59 -22.92
N ASP A 178 -31.79 -20.26 -23.02
CA ASP A 178 -30.85 -19.38 -23.68
C ASP A 178 -29.50 -19.33 -22.91
N PRO A 179 -28.36 -19.59 -23.58
CA PRO A 179 -27.05 -19.58 -22.94
C PRO A 179 -26.66 -18.21 -22.34
N GLU A 180 -27.02 -17.10 -22.97
CA GLU A 180 -26.66 -15.77 -22.49
C GLU A 180 -27.49 -15.36 -21.26
N GLU A 181 -28.81 -15.57 -21.29
CA GLU A 181 -29.67 -15.35 -20.12
C GLU A 181 -29.20 -16.21 -18.93
N ARG A 182 -28.90 -17.49 -19.19
CA ARG A 182 -28.45 -18.41 -18.14
C ARG A 182 -27.14 -17.96 -17.50
N LEU A 183 -26.20 -17.47 -18.30
CA LEU A 183 -24.92 -16.95 -17.84
C LEU A 183 -25.09 -15.75 -16.88
N ILE A 184 -25.96 -14.80 -17.25
CA ILE A 184 -26.28 -13.63 -16.43
C ILE A 184 -27.04 -14.08 -15.16
N GLY A 185 -27.97 -15.02 -15.30
CA GLY A 185 -28.76 -15.58 -14.19
C GLY A 185 -27.92 -16.31 -13.15
N VAL A 186 -26.94 -17.13 -13.57
CA VAL A 186 -25.99 -17.81 -12.67
C VAL A 186 -25.14 -16.78 -11.92
N TRP A 187 -24.64 -15.76 -12.62
CA TRP A 187 -23.86 -14.69 -12.00
C TRP A 187 -24.68 -13.91 -10.95
N LEU A 188 -25.90 -13.49 -11.30
CA LEU A 188 -26.82 -12.79 -10.40
C LEU A 188 -27.16 -13.63 -9.16
N HIS A 189 -27.41 -14.93 -9.33
CA HIS A 189 -27.67 -15.84 -8.22
C HIS A 189 -26.49 -15.88 -7.24
N GLY A 190 -25.26 -16.00 -7.75
CA GLY A 190 -24.05 -15.96 -6.93
C GLY A 190 -23.85 -14.64 -6.19
N ARG A 191 -24.16 -13.50 -6.83
CA ARG A 191 -24.08 -12.17 -6.16
C ARG A 191 -25.12 -12.01 -5.06
N ARG A 192 -26.35 -12.52 -5.25
CA ARG A 192 -27.39 -12.53 -4.20
C ARG A 192 -26.94 -13.33 -2.98
N GLN A 193 -26.35 -14.50 -3.18
CA GLN A 193 -25.80 -15.33 -2.10
C GLN A 193 -24.64 -14.61 -1.37
N ALA A 194 -23.71 -14.02 -2.11
CA ALA A 194 -22.60 -13.27 -1.52
C ALA A 194 -23.08 -12.05 -0.70
N ALA A 195 -24.11 -11.33 -1.17
CA ALA A 195 -24.71 -10.23 -0.43
C ALA A 195 -25.44 -10.70 0.84
N ALA A 196 -26.19 -11.80 0.76
CA ALA A 196 -26.84 -12.40 1.93
C ALA A 196 -25.83 -12.82 3.01
N ASN A 197 -24.65 -13.28 2.59
CA ASN A 197 -23.56 -13.70 3.48
C ASN A 197 -22.59 -12.56 3.87
N GLY A 198 -22.86 -11.30 3.45
CA GLY A 198 -22.00 -10.15 3.74
C GLY A 198 -20.61 -10.18 3.09
N ALA A 199 -20.40 -11.05 2.10
CA ALA A 199 -19.11 -11.27 1.43
C ALA A 199 -19.01 -10.55 0.07
N LEU A 200 -19.97 -9.68 -0.25
CA LEU A 200 -19.97 -8.90 -1.48
C LEU A 200 -19.11 -7.64 -1.31
N ALA A 201 -18.23 -7.37 -2.26
CA ALA A 201 -17.40 -6.17 -2.26
C ALA A 201 -18.26 -4.90 -2.33
N VAL A 202 -17.92 -3.89 -1.52
CA VAL A 202 -18.70 -2.65 -1.35
C VAL A 202 -18.86 -1.89 -2.69
N ASP A 203 -17.81 -1.84 -3.50
CA ASP A 203 -17.84 -1.14 -4.79
C ASP A 203 -18.82 -1.79 -5.78
N LEU A 204 -18.83 -3.12 -5.86
CA LEU A 204 -19.79 -3.86 -6.70
C LEU A 204 -21.22 -3.74 -6.17
N HIS A 205 -21.35 -3.66 -4.84
CA HIS A 205 -22.63 -3.56 -4.16
C HIS A 205 -23.33 -2.23 -4.47
N GLU A 206 -22.62 -1.11 -4.32
CA GLU A 206 -23.11 0.22 -4.69
C GLU A 206 -23.44 0.31 -6.18
N ARG A 207 -22.61 -0.28 -7.04
CA ARG A 207 -22.82 -0.32 -8.49
C ARG A 207 -24.12 -1.03 -8.87
N LEU A 208 -24.35 -2.21 -8.30
CA LEU A 208 -25.57 -2.99 -8.55
C LEU A 208 -26.83 -2.27 -8.05
N ASP A 209 -26.75 -1.57 -6.92
CA ASP A 209 -27.85 -0.76 -6.39
C ASP A 209 -28.16 0.45 -7.29
N ALA A 210 -27.14 1.08 -7.88
CA ALA A 210 -27.30 2.22 -8.79
C ALA A 210 -27.83 1.81 -10.19
N GLU A 211 -27.21 0.81 -10.83
CA GLU A 211 -27.52 0.43 -12.21
C GLU A 211 -28.66 -0.59 -12.34
N THR A 212 -28.88 -1.40 -11.29
CA THR A 212 -29.91 -2.46 -11.32
C THR A 212 -30.77 -2.48 -10.04
N PRO A 213 -31.55 -1.41 -9.75
CA PRO A 213 -32.37 -1.36 -8.54
C PRO A 213 -33.29 -2.58 -8.38
N GLY A 214 -33.33 -3.15 -7.18
CA GLY A 214 -34.14 -4.34 -6.88
C GLY A 214 -33.52 -5.68 -7.29
N TRP A 215 -32.25 -5.69 -7.74
CA TRP A 215 -31.52 -6.92 -8.10
C TRP A 215 -31.48 -7.96 -6.98
N ARG A 216 -31.65 -7.57 -5.71
CA ARG A 216 -31.68 -8.48 -4.55
C ARG A 216 -32.96 -9.30 -4.39
N GLY A 217 -34.02 -9.00 -5.16
CA GLY A 217 -35.35 -9.57 -4.95
C GLY A 217 -36.11 -8.87 -3.82
N ARG A 218 -37.26 -9.44 -3.39
CA ARG A 218 -38.08 -8.84 -2.31
C ARG A 218 -37.22 -8.71 -1.05
N GLN A 219 -37.17 -7.48 -0.51
CA GLN A 219 -36.51 -7.14 0.74
C GLN A 219 -36.96 -8.11 1.84
N PHE A 220 -36.03 -8.86 2.43
CA PHE A 220 -36.22 -9.27 3.81
C PHE A 220 -35.86 -8.06 4.66
N PRO A 221 -36.75 -7.56 5.53
CA PRO A 221 -36.43 -6.44 6.38
C PRO A 221 -35.19 -6.79 7.22
N ALA A 222 -34.30 -5.81 7.38
CA ALA A 222 -33.12 -5.94 8.22
C ALA A 222 -33.51 -6.53 9.58
N ARG A 223 -32.85 -7.62 9.99
CA ARG A 223 -33.02 -8.15 11.35
C ARG A 223 -32.70 -7.00 12.32
N LYS A 224 -33.69 -6.59 13.10
CA LYS A 224 -33.46 -5.74 14.27
C LYS A 224 -32.41 -6.44 15.14
N GLN A 225 -31.34 -5.73 15.45
CA GLN A 225 -30.45 -6.12 16.53
C GLN A 225 -31.28 -6.10 17.81
N LEU A 226 -31.35 -7.24 18.49
CA LEU A 226 -31.82 -7.37 19.87
C LEU A 226 -30.68 -6.97 20.80
#